data_AF-A0A349MMY3-F1
#
_entry.id   AF-A0A349MMY3-F1
#
_cell.length_a   1.000
_cell.length_b   1.000
_cell.length_c   1.000
_cell.angle_alpha   90.00
_cell.angle_beta   90.00
_cell.angle_gamma   90.00
#
_symmetry.space_group_name_H-M   'P 1'
#
loop_
_entity.id
_entity.type
_entity.pdbx_description
1 polymer ?
#
loop_
_entity_poly.entity_id
_entity_poly.type
_entity_poly.pdbx_seq_one_letter_code
_entity_poly.pdbx_strand_id
1 'polypeptide(L)'
;MTGQWIQVEAKDGDSFSGYLALPKNGKGPGIVLCQEIFGVNAYIQSVADHYAEEGYVVLAPDLFWRIEPGIQLGYTEKDFGRAFDLFGQFDTDKGMEDITECVKALRNRSEVIGKVGALGFCLGGRLAYLAAARSGVDCAVAYYGVTIDDYLVEAKDISIPIALHFAEDDQYAPPETVAKIQGALKEHENTDIHVYPGVDHGFSRTGSSHFHRTTADLAHQRSISLFRKSMGPHYDFSDLWDKHCEYEFGTRDVDATMATMVSEPYVNHIPTMTGGVGQIDLKRFYQHHFIPKTPKDTMLIPVSRTVGEGILVDEMVFCFTHDIEIDWMLPGIQPTGKRVEIPLVAIVKFRGDKLHNEHIYWDQASVLVQIGLLDPAGLPIAGIEATHKLLDAQLPSNQLMGKWTESGNG
;
A
#
# COMPACT_ATOMS: atom_id res chain seq x y z
N MET A 1 -13.05 9.70 -5.50
CA MET A 1 -14.32 10.47 -5.32
C MET A 1 -14.02 11.54 -4.30
N THR A 2 -14.50 12.77 -4.46
CA THR A 2 -14.22 13.82 -3.48
C THR A 2 -15.17 13.70 -2.29
N GLY A 3 -14.64 13.74 -1.07
CA GLY A 3 -15.41 13.85 0.16
C GLY A 3 -16.23 15.14 0.27
N GLN A 4 -17.04 15.22 1.33
CA GLN A 4 -17.94 16.33 1.63
C GLN A 4 -17.75 16.80 3.06
N TRP A 5 -18.00 18.09 3.31
CA TRP A 5 -17.99 18.64 4.67
C TRP A 5 -19.31 18.34 5.39
N ILE A 6 -19.21 17.82 6.60
CA ILE A 6 -20.33 17.58 7.51
C ILE A 6 -20.10 18.32 8.84
N GLN A 7 -21.17 18.47 9.63
CA GLN A 7 -21.06 18.93 11.02
C GLN A 7 -21.00 17.74 11.97
N VAL A 8 -20.18 17.86 13.01
CA VAL A 8 -20.06 16.93 14.13
C VAL A 8 -20.43 17.69 15.40
N GLU A 9 -21.31 17.12 16.22
CA GLU A 9 -21.67 17.69 17.52
C GLU A 9 -20.51 17.50 18.51
N ALA A 10 -20.11 18.59 19.15
CA ALA A 10 -19.13 18.58 20.22
C ALA A 10 -19.78 18.26 21.56
N LYS A 11 -18.99 17.75 22.50
CA LYS A 11 -19.47 17.35 23.85
C LYS A 11 -20.07 18.51 24.66
N ASP A 12 -19.63 19.74 24.40
CA ASP A 12 -20.10 20.96 25.06
C ASP A 12 -21.34 21.59 24.39
N GLY A 13 -21.87 20.96 23.34
CA GLY A 13 -23.13 21.34 22.68
C GLY A 13 -22.98 22.25 21.46
N ASP A 14 -21.76 22.68 21.14
CA ASP A 14 -21.42 23.32 19.87
C ASP A 14 -21.23 22.27 18.75
N SER A 15 -20.86 22.71 17.55
CA SER A 15 -20.53 21.81 16.44
C SER A 15 -19.32 22.30 15.64
N PHE A 16 -18.56 21.36 15.09
CA PHE A 16 -17.42 21.65 14.21
C PHE A 16 -17.51 20.90 12.89
N SER A 17 -16.77 21.38 11.90
CA SER A 17 -16.76 20.78 10.57
C SER A 17 -15.86 19.55 10.51
N GLY A 18 -16.21 18.58 9.69
CA GLY A 18 -15.36 17.43 9.38
C GLY A 18 -15.49 17.03 7.91
N TYR A 19 -14.37 16.68 7.28
CA TYR A 19 -14.34 16.18 5.92
C TYR A 19 -14.63 14.68 5.91
N LEU A 20 -15.75 14.28 5.30
CA LEU A 20 -16.21 12.90 5.19
C LEU A 20 -15.99 12.36 3.78
N ALA A 21 -15.13 11.36 3.66
CA ALA A 21 -14.94 10.57 2.43
C ALA A 21 -15.61 9.20 2.57
N LEU A 22 -16.35 8.79 1.54
CA LEU A 22 -17.05 7.50 1.49
C LEU A 22 -16.41 6.58 0.45
N PRO A 23 -16.35 5.27 0.72
CA PRO A 23 -15.88 4.31 -0.27
C PRO A 23 -16.86 4.22 -1.44
N LYS A 24 -16.41 3.68 -2.58
CA LYS A 24 -17.22 3.63 -3.82
C LYS A 24 -18.55 2.89 -3.67
N ASN A 25 -18.58 1.83 -2.85
CA ASN A 25 -19.78 1.08 -2.52
C ASN A 25 -20.68 1.81 -1.47
N GLY A 26 -20.24 2.96 -0.96
CA GLY A 26 -20.92 3.80 0.03
C GLY A 26 -20.82 3.32 1.47
N LYS A 27 -20.24 2.14 1.75
CA LYS A 27 -20.20 1.57 3.10
C LYS A 27 -18.91 0.83 3.43
N GLY A 28 -18.49 0.91 4.69
CA GLY A 28 -17.32 0.20 5.20
C GLY A 28 -16.99 0.54 6.66
N PRO A 29 -15.90 0.03 7.23
CA PRO A 29 -15.44 0.41 8.57
C PRO A 29 -15.05 1.88 8.63
N GLY A 30 -15.11 2.47 9.82
CA GLY A 30 -14.84 3.89 10.02
C GLY A 30 -13.37 4.19 10.33
N ILE A 31 -12.87 5.34 9.89
CA ILE A 31 -11.58 5.90 10.31
C ILE A 31 -11.78 7.36 10.73
N VAL A 32 -11.34 7.72 11.93
CA VAL A 32 -11.11 9.12 12.29
C VAL A 32 -9.69 9.50 11.88
N LEU A 33 -9.55 10.44 10.94
CA LEU A 33 -8.27 10.92 10.42
C LEU A 33 -7.85 12.22 11.11
N CYS A 34 -6.88 12.15 12.00
CA CYS A 34 -6.35 13.27 12.75
C CYS A 34 -5.33 14.06 11.89
N GLN A 35 -5.60 15.36 11.74
CA GLN A 35 -4.82 16.29 10.92
C GLN A 35 -3.37 16.52 11.41
N GLU A 36 -2.53 17.02 10.51
CA GLU A 36 -1.28 17.67 10.87
C GLU A 36 -1.52 19.08 11.47
N ILE A 37 -0.46 19.85 11.70
CA ILE A 37 -0.54 21.23 12.20
C ILE A 37 -1.05 22.25 11.17
N PHE A 38 -1.45 21.80 9.97
CA PHE A 38 -1.88 22.63 8.86
C PHE A 38 -3.41 22.68 8.68
N GLY A 39 -4.17 22.07 9.60
CA GLY A 39 -5.61 21.91 9.42
C GLY A 39 -5.97 20.76 8.49
N VAL A 40 -7.25 20.69 8.11
CA VAL A 40 -7.77 19.71 7.15
C VAL A 40 -7.53 20.23 5.72
N ASN A 41 -6.25 20.42 5.39
CA ASN A 41 -5.80 20.96 4.11
C ASN A 41 -5.91 19.93 2.97
N ALA A 42 -5.44 20.30 1.77
CA ALA A 42 -5.49 19.43 0.59
C ALA A 42 -4.81 18.06 0.79
N TYR A 43 -3.72 17.99 1.58
CA TYR A 43 -3.06 16.72 1.87
C TYR A 43 -3.95 15.82 2.73
N ILE A 44 -4.49 16.33 3.85
CA ILE A 44 -5.37 15.54 4.72
C ILE A 44 -6.64 15.09 3.98
N GLN A 45 -7.23 15.95 3.15
CA GLN A 45 -8.36 15.57 2.29
C GLN A 45 -7.98 14.44 1.32
N SER A 46 -6.80 14.54 0.67
CA SER A 46 -6.33 13.48 -0.23
C SER A 46 -6.07 12.15 0.48
N VAL A 47 -5.61 12.18 1.74
CA VAL A 47 -5.46 10.97 2.56
C VAL A 47 -6.83 10.38 2.91
N ALA A 48 -7.81 11.20 3.27
CA ALA A 48 -9.17 10.73 3.52
C ALA A 48 -9.76 10.03 2.29
N ASP A 49 -9.63 10.66 1.11
CA ASP A 49 -10.08 10.08 -0.16
C ASP A 49 -9.33 8.79 -0.50
N HIS A 50 -8.02 8.71 -0.23
CA HIS A 50 -7.21 7.53 -0.48
C HIS A 50 -7.63 6.33 0.38
N TYR A 51 -7.87 6.55 1.68
CA TYR A 51 -8.41 5.49 2.55
C TYR A 51 -9.86 5.14 2.21
N ALA A 52 -10.64 6.07 1.66
CA ALA A 52 -11.96 5.74 1.12
C ALA A 52 -11.87 4.81 -0.10
N GLU A 53 -10.89 4.97 -0.98
CA GLU A 53 -10.63 4.02 -2.07
C GLU A 53 -10.24 2.62 -1.58
N GLU A 54 -9.68 2.51 -0.37
CA GLU A 54 -9.37 1.21 0.27
C GLU A 54 -10.62 0.52 0.87
N GLY A 55 -11.75 1.22 0.93
CA GLY A 55 -13.03 0.71 1.43
C GLY A 55 -13.47 1.28 2.78
N TYR A 56 -12.83 2.34 3.28
CA TYR A 56 -13.16 2.93 4.59
C TYR A 56 -14.06 4.16 4.48
N VAL A 57 -14.91 4.36 5.49
CA VAL A 57 -15.61 5.63 5.72
C VAL A 57 -14.71 6.52 6.57
N VAL A 58 -14.15 7.58 5.99
CA VAL A 58 -13.12 8.38 6.65
C VAL A 58 -13.67 9.75 7.04
N LEU A 59 -13.53 10.13 8.31
CA LEU A 59 -13.88 11.44 8.82
C LEU A 59 -12.61 12.15 9.33
N ALA A 60 -12.22 13.24 8.66
CA ALA A 60 -11.15 14.12 9.11
C ALA A 60 -11.75 15.36 9.80
N PRO A 61 -11.80 15.41 11.14
CA PRO A 61 -12.35 16.56 11.86
C PRO A 61 -11.43 17.79 11.78
N ASP A 62 -12.04 18.97 11.70
CA ASP A 62 -11.35 20.25 11.95
C ASP A 62 -11.03 20.35 13.44
N LEU A 63 -9.82 19.96 13.84
CA LEU A 63 -9.41 19.94 15.25
C LEU A 63 -8.98 21.31 15.77
N PHE A 64 -8.76 22.30 14.87
CA PHE A 64 -8.42 23.66 15.26
C PHE A 64 -9.61 24.57 15.46
N TRP A 65 -10.84 24.07 15.29
CA TRP A 65 -12.06 24.87 15.33
C TRP A 65 -12.23 25.73 16.60
N ARG A 66 -11.70 25.29 17.75
CA ARG A 66 -11.73 26.02 19.03
C ARG A 66 -10.80 27.23 19.05
N ILE A 67 -9.78 27.25 18.21
CA ILE A 67 -8.85 28.37 18.01
C ILE A 67 -9.36 29.24 16.86
N GLU A 68 -9.54 28.62 15.69
CA GLU A 68 -10.08 29.23 14.47
C GLU A 68 -10.69 28.14 13.59
N PRO A 69 -11.99 28.21 13.25
CA PRO A 69 -12.63 27.26 12.33
C PRO A 69 -12.11 27.31 10.90
N GLY A 70 -12.04 26.15 10.25
CA GLY A 70 -11.80 26.04 8.82
C GLY A 70 -10.35 26.25 8.38
N ILE A 71 -9.38 26.03 9.28
CA ILE A 71 -7.96 26.15 8.94
C ILE A 71 -7.58 25.13 7.84
N GLN A 72 -7.02 25.65 6.75
CA GLN A 72 -6.45 24.87 5.65
C GLN A 72 -5.20 25.59 5.14
N LEU A 73 -4.04 25.30 5.73
CA LEU A 73 -2.78 25.94 5.40
C LEU A 73 -2.04 25.20 4.28
N GLY A 74 -1.27 25.96 3.52
CA GLY A 74 -0.26 25.44 2.60
C GLY A 74 1.05 25.09 3.31
N TYR A 75 2.15 25.15 2.56
CA TYR A 75 3.50 24.85 3.05
C TYR A 75 4.48 26.00 2.79
N THR A 76 4.00 27.24 2.73
CA THR A 76 4.89 28.42 2.66
C THR A 76 5.50 28.73 4.03
N GLU A 77 6.59 29.48 4.10
CA GLU A 77 7.20 29.89 5.38
C GLU A 77 6.20 30.59 6.31
N LYS A 78 5.31 31.42 5.76
CA LYS A 78 4.22 32.06 6.50
C LYS A 78 3.22 31.03 7.05
N ASP A 79 2.87 30.03 6.25
CA ASP A 79 1.98 28.95 6.67
C ASP A 79 2.62 28.12 7.78
N PHE A 80 3.92 27.84 7.69
CA PHE A 80 4.66 27.17 8.77
C PHE A 80 4.63 27.98 10.06
N GLY A 81 4.91 29.29 10.01
CA GLY A 81 4.80 30.16 11.18
C GLY A 81 3.41 30.09 11.82
N ARG A 82 2.35 30.21 11.01
CA ARG A 82 0.96 30.09 11.49
C ARG A 82 0.66 28.70 12.05
N ALA A 83 1.16 27.64 11.42
CA ALA A 83 0.94 26.26 11.85
C ALA A 83 1.58 25.97 13.22
N PHE A 84 2.80 26.48 13.47
CA PHE A 84 3.43 26.40 14.78
C PHE A 84 2.70 27.19 15.85
N ASP A 85 2.18 28.38 15.52
CA ASP A 85 1.35 29.17 16.45
C ASP A 85 0.07 28.41 16.86
N LEU A 86 -0.59 27.76 15.90
CA LEU A 86 -1.78 26.94 16.15
C LEU A 86 -1.44 25.70 16.99
N PHE A 87 -0.34 25.01 16.66
CA PHE A 87 0.14 23.86 17.43
C PHE A 87 0.45 24.24 18.88
N GLY A 88 1.09 25.38 19.12
CA GLY A 88 1.40 25.86 20.48
C GLY A 88 0.17 26.25 21.32
N GLN A 89 -0.95 26.56 20.68
CA GLN A 89 -2.23 26.88 21.33
C GLN A 89 -3.15 25.66 21.49
N PHE A 90 -2.83 24.53 20.86
CA PHE A 90 -3.71 23.37 20.81
C PHE A 90 -3.82 22.68 22.17
N ASP A 91 -5.05 22.60 22.68
CA ASP A 91 -5.39 21.84 23.89
C ASP A 91 -5.62 20.36 23.51
N THR A 92 -4.66 19.50 23.89
CA THR A 92 -4.71 18.07 23.59
C THR A 92 -5.93 17.39 24.20
N ASP A 93 -6.32 17.73 25.43
CA ASP A 93 -7.44 17.04 26.09
C ASP A 93 -8.76 17.41 25.41
N LYS A 94 -8.93 18.68 25.04
CA LYS A 94 -10.09 19.12 24.24
C LYS A 94 -10.13 18.48 22.87
N GLY A 95 -8.99 18.38 22.18
CA GLY A 95 -8.88 17.66 20.92
C GLY A 95 -9.29 16.18 21.05
N MET A 96 -8.92 15.52 22.15
CA MET A 96 -9.33 14.13 22.41
C MET A 96 -10.82 13.99 22.73
N GLU A 97 -11.46 14.99 23.36
CA GLU A 97 -12.93 15.03 23.49
C GLU A 97 -13.58 15.07 22.10
N ASP A 98 -13.10 15.94 21.21
CA ASP A 98 -13.64 16.09 19.85
C ASP A 98 -13.43 14.82 19.00
N ILE A 99 -12.27 14.16 19.11
CA ILE A 99 -12.02 12.86 18.46
C ILE A 99 -12.98 11.78 18.98
N THR A 100 -13.27 11.78 20.28
CA THR A 100 -14.21 10.82 20.88
C THR A 100 -15.62 11.02 20.35
N GLU A 101 -16.07 12.27 20.15
CA GLU A 101 -17.35 12.55 19.49
C GLU A 101 -17.33 12.16 18.01
N CYS A 102 -16.20 12.30 17.31
CA CYS A 102 -16.06 11.80 15.93
C CYS A 102 -16.21 10.28 15.84
N VAL A 103 -15.61 9.53 16.77
CA VAL A 103 -15.75 8.06 16.84
C VAL A 103 -17.22 7.68 17.04
N LYS A 104 -17.93 8.34 17.97
CA LYS A 104 -19.36 8.13 18.19
C LYS A 104 -20.18 8.48 16.96
N ALA A 105 -19.89 9.62 16.33
CA ALA A 105 -20.55 10.07 15.12
C ALA A 105 -20.44 9.01 14.02
N LEU A 106 -19.22 8.53 13.74
CA LEU A 106 -18.98 7.45 12.78
C LEU A 106 -19.77 6.17 13.13
N ARG A 107 -19.69 5.69 14.38
CA ARG A 107 -20.43 4.49 14.82
C ARG A 107 -21.95 4.60 14.63
N ASN A 108 -22.50 5.81 14.66
CA ASN A 108 -23.93 6.06 14.47
C ASN A 108 -24.33 6.29 13.00
N ARG A 109 -23.38 6.32 12.05
CA ARG A 109 -23.68 6.49 10.62
C ARG A 109 -24.14 5.18 9.98
N SER A 110 -25.09 5.30 9.04
CA SER A 110 -25.60 4.16 8.26
C SER A 110 -24.59 3.59 7.25
N GLU A 111 -23.59 4.39 6.91
CA GLU A 111 -22.49 4.09 6.00
C GLU A 111 -21.39 3.29 6.71
N VAL A 112 -21.27 3.41 8.04
CA VAL A 112 -20.25 2.71 8.80
C VAL A 112 -20.75 1.31 9.15
N ILE A 113 -20.04 0.30 8.68
CA ILE A 113 -20.28 -1.10 9.01
C ILE A 113 -19.10 -1.61 9.82
N GLY A 114 -19.38 -2.06 11.04
CA GLY A 114 -18.38 -2.68 11.91
C GLY A 114 -17.68 -1.66 12.81
N LYS A 115 -16.35 -1.71 12.81
CA LYS A 115 -15.48 -1.06 13.79
C LYS A 115 -15.00 0.31 13.32
N VAL A 116 -14.40 1.08 14.24
CA VAL A 116 -13.83 2.41 13.95
C VAL A 116 -12.39 2.49 14.43
N GLY A 117 -11.45 2.79 13.54
CA GLY A 117 -10.05 3.04 13.85
C GLY A 117 -9.68 4.53 13.90
N ALA A 118 -8.47 4.81 14.37
CA ALA A 118 -7.85 6.13 14.27
C ALA A 118 -6.62 6.08 13.34
N LEU A 119 -6.43 7.14 12.56
CA LEU A 119 -5.24 7.38 11.76
C LEU A 119 -4.78 8.82 11.99
N GLY A 120 -3.48 9.08 12.05
CA GLY A 120 -3.03 10.47 12.07
C GLY A 120 -1.56 10.68 11.79
N PHE A 121 -1.22 11.93 11.47
CA PHE A 121 0.10 12.35 10.99
C PHE A 121 0.62 13.53 11.82
N CYS A 122 1.89 13.53 12.22
CA CYS A 122 2.51 14.61 13.02
C CYS A 122 1.76 14.82 14.35
N LEU A 123 1.14 16.00 14.57
CA LEU A 123 0.18 16.25 15.65
C LEU A 123 -0.88 15.14 15.70
N GLY A 124 -1.47 14.80 14.55
CA GLY A 124 -2.42 13.71 14.42
C GLY A 124 -1.85 12.35 14.78
N GLY A 125 -0.55 12.12 14.60
CA GLY A 125 0.12 10.89 15.02
C GLY A 125 0.10 10.72 16.54
N ARG A 126 0.36 11.81 17.28
CA ARG A 126 0.17 11.86 18.74
C ARG A 126 -1.29 11.58 19.11
N LEU A 127 -2.22 12.22 18.41
CA LEU A 127 -3.65 12.07 18.69
C LEU A 127 -4.17 10.66 18.38
N ALA A 128 -3.66 9.99 17.36
CA ALA A 128 -3.98 8.60 17.07
C ALA A 128 -3.44 7.65 18.16
N TYR A 129 -2.22 7.88 18.67
CA TYR A 129 -1.69 7.18 19.83
C TYR A 129 -2.58 7.36 21.07
N LEU A 130 -2.98 8.59 21.38
CA LEU A 130 -3.87 8.88 22.50
C LEU A 130 -5.29 8.33 22.29
N ALA A 131 -5.80 8.30 21.06
CA ALA A 131 -7.10 7.73 20.74
C ALA A 131 -7.16 6.24 21.11
N ALA A 132 -6.04 5.52 20.96
CA ALA A 132 -5.91 4.13 21.35
C ALA A 132 -6.11 3.90 22.86
N ALA A 133 -5.78 4.89 23.69
CA ALA A 133 -5.97 4.85 25.14
C ALA A 133 -7.33 5.45 25.58
N ARG A 134 -7.81 6.49 24.89
CA ARG A 134 -8.87 7.37 25.42
C ARG A 134 -10.21 7.30 24.69
N SER A 135 -10.22 7.02 23.40
CA SER A 135 -11.38 7.30 22.53
C SER A 135 -12.17 6.07 22.12
N GLY A 136 -11.80 4.89 22.63
CA GLY A 136 -12.51 3.65 22.37
C GLY A 136 -12.53 3.23 20.90
N VAL A 137 -11.49 3.57 20.14
CA VAL A 137 -11.26 3.04 18.78
C VAL A 137 -10.83 1.59 18.85
N ASP A 138 -11.01 0.86 17.75
CA ASP A 138 -10.74 -0.57 17.65
C ASP A 138 -9.31 -0.90 17.22
N CYS A 139 -8.62 0.07 16.60
CA CYS A 139 -7.22 0.02 16.21
C CYS A 139 -6.71 1.45 15.93
N ALA A 140 -5.40 1.69 15.98
CA ALA A 140 -4.84 3.01 15.69
C ALA A 140 -3.53 2.97 14.88
N VAL A 141 -3.34 3.97 14.02
CA VAL A 141 -2.13 4.13 13.23
C VAL A 141 -1.60 5.55 13.37
N ALA A 142 -0.33 5.68 13.74
CA ALA A 142 0.34 6.96 13.95
C ALA A 142 1.55 7.10 13.03
N TYR A 143 1.60 8.21 12.30
CA TYR A 143 2.71 8.59 11.44
C TYR A 143 3.49 9.76 12.04
N TYR A 144 4.80 9.56 12.22
CA TYR A 144 5.78 10.54 12.70
C TYR A 144 5.21 11.41 13.83
N GLY A 145 4.62 10.75 14.83
CA GLY A 145 3.91 11.41 15.92
C GLY A 145 4.87 12.21 16.80
N VAL A 146 4.59 13.49 16.97
CA VAL A 146 5.42 14.40 17.79
C VAL A 146 4.99 14.36 19.25
N THR A 147 5.93 14.54 20.18
CA THR A 147 5.69 14.64 21.63
C THR A 147 4.86 13.49 22.23
N ILE A 148 4.94 12.28 21.67
CA ILE A 148 4.29 11.09 22.26
C ILE A 148 4.95 10.75 23.61
N ASP A 149 6.23 11.10 23.78
CA ASP A 149 6.98 10.85 25.00
C ASP A 149 6.45 11.61 26.24
N ASP A 150 5.67 12.68 26.03
CA ASP A 150 4.96 13.37 27.12
C ASP A 150 3.78 12.56 27.67
N TYR A 151 3.33 11.52 26.96
CA TYR A 151 2.10 10.76 27.25
C TYR A 151 2.33 9.26 27.50
N LEU A 152 3.58 8.82 27.71
CA LEU A 152 3.90 7.39 27.86
C LEU A 152 3.23 6.71 29.05
N VAL A 153 2.76 7.47 30.05
CA VAL A 153 2.00 6.93 31.19
C VAL A 153 0.71 6.25 30.73
N GLU A 154 0.15 6.68 29.60
CA GLU A 154 -1.10 6.17 29.03
C GLU A 154 -0.89 4.93 28.16
N ALA A 155 0.36 4.55 27.88
CA ALA A 155 0.67 3.30 27.19
C ALA A 155 -0.07 2.13 27.86
N LYS A 156 -0.08 2.09 29.20
CA LYS A 156 -0.76 1.05 30.00
C LYS A 156 -2.26 0.89 29.71
N ASP A 157 -2.91 1.94 29.20
CA ASP A 157 -4.34 1.97 28.91
C ASP A 157 -4.63 1.56 27.45
N ILE A 158 -3.59 1.36 26.64
CA ILE A 158 -3.70 0.85 25.26
C ILE A 158 -3.85 -0.67 25.28
N SER A 159 -5.03 -1.13 24.89
CA SER A 159 -5.39 -2.56 24.79
C SER A 159 -5.73 -3.03 23.38
N ILE A 160 -5.63 -2.13 22.40
CA ILE A 160 -5.99 -2.36 20.99
C ILE A 160 -4.75 -2.43 20.10
N PRO A 161 -4.86 -3.01 18.88
CA PRO A 161 -3.76 -3.01 17.94
C PRO A 161 -3.34 -1.61 17.49
N ILE A 162 -2.04 -1.31 17.56
CA ILE A 162 -1.48 -0.05 17.09
C ILE A 162 -0.28 -0.25 16.17
N ALA A 163 -0.13 0.64 15.18
CA ALA A 163 1.08 0.75 14.37
C ALA A 163 1.64 2.18 14.45
N LEU A 164 2.95 2.30 14.70
CA LEU A 164 3.67 3.57 14.77
C LEU A 164 4.77 3.60 13.70
N HIS A 165 4.77 4.64 12.88
CA HIS A 165 5.68 4.83 11.76
C HIS A 165 6.58 6.04 12.02
N PHE A 166 7.86 5.84 12.31
CA PHE A 166 8.84 6.89 12.59
C PHE A 166 9.89 7.02 11.48
N ALA A 167 10.34 8.25 11.23
CA ALA A 167 11.47 8.54 10.35
C ALA A 167 12.78 8.51 11.16
N GLU A 168 13.86 7.93 10.61
CA GLU A 168 15.16 7.87 11.29
C GLU A 168 15.77 9.27 11.51
N ASP A 169 15.61 10.18 10.54
CA ASP A 169 16.21 11.50 10.56
C ASP A 169 15.28 12.58 11.18
N ASP A 170 14.14 12.18 11.74
CA ASP A 170 13.12 13.08 12.29
C ASP A 170 13.61 13.83 13.54
N GLN A 171 13.80 15.15 13.41
CA GLN A 171 14.27 16.00 14.51
C GLN A 171 13.19 16.27 15.58
N TYR A 172 11.91 16.03 15.28
CA TYR A 172 10.80 16.19 16.23
C TYR A 172 10.50 14.92 17.03
N ALA A 173 11.01 13.78 16.57
CA ALA A 173 10.97 12.50 17.27
C ALA A 173 12.33 11.78 17.13
N PRO A 174 13.38 12.31 17.78
CA PRO A 174 14.74 11.79 17.60
C PRO A 174 14.86 10.35 18.15
N PRO A 175 15.93 9.61 17.79
CA PRO A 175 16.08 8.19 18.15
C PRO A 175 15.91 7.87 19.63
N GLU A 176 16.34 8.74 20.54
CA GLU A 176 16.13 8.59 21.98
C GLU A 176 14.66 8.68 22.40
N THR A 177 13.86 9.51 21.73
CA THR A 177 12.42 9.62 21.94
C THR A 177 11.73 8.35 21.42
N VAL A 178 12.10 7.89 20.23
CA VAL A 178 11.58 6.63 19.67
C VAL A 178 11.93 5.44 20.58
N ALA A 179 13.14 5.38 21.13
CA ALA A 179 13.56 4.34 22.06
C ALA A 179 12.74 4.35 23.37
N LYS A 180 12.37 5.52 23.90
CA LYS A 180 11.46 5.63 25.06
C LYS A 180 10.07 5.09 24.73
N ILE A 181 9.54 5.42 23.54
CA ILE A 181 8.23 4.93 23.07
C ILE A 181 8.25 3.41 22.92
N GLN A 182 9.29 2.86 22.29
CA GLN A 182 9.50 1.41 22.17
C GLN A 182 9.58 0.73 23.55
N GLY A 183 10.27 1.35 24.51
CA GLY A 183 10.35 0.85 25.88
C GLY A 183 8.99 0.83 26.59
N ALA A 184 8.20 1.90 26.45
CA ALA A 184 6.88 2.01 27.06
C ALA A 184 5.86 1.02 26.48
N LEU A 185 5.98 0.69 25.20
CA LEU A 185 5.08 -0.22 24.49
C LEU A 185 5.59 -1.66 24.39
N LYS A 186 6.75 -1.97 24.97
CA LYS A 186 7.43 -3.26 24.81
C LYS A 186 6.57 -4.47 25.18
N GLU A 187 5.75 -4.33 26.23
CA GLU A 187 4.90 -5.41 26.75
C GLU A 187 3.52 -5.45 26.06
N HIS A 188 3.27 -4.58 25.08
CA HIS A 188 2.01 -4.56 24.33
C HIS A 188 2.13 -5.44 23.07
N GLU A 189 1.66 -6.69 23.17
CA GLU A 189 1.78 -7.69 22.09
C GLU A 189 1.15 -7.26 20.75
N ASN A 190 0.21 -6.32 20.75
CA ASN A 190 -0.46 -5.80 19.56
C ASN A 190 0.14 -4.48 19.05
N THR A 191 1.43 -4.24 19.29
CA THR A 191 2.12 -3.01 18.87
C THR A 191 3.17 -3.29 17.81
N ASP A 192 3.02 -2.65 16.65
CA ASP A 192 4.03 -2.60 15.60
C ASP A 192 4.70 -1.23 15.58
N ILE A 193 6.03 -1.17 15.79
CA ILE A 193 6.80 0.08 15.68
C ILE A 193 7.81 -0.08 14.54
N HIS A 194 7.77 0.84 13.60
CA HIS A 194 8.65 0.86 12.44
C HIS A 194 9.44 2.16 12.40
N VAL A 195 10.76 2.04 12.25
CA VAL A 195 11.66 3.17 11.97
C VAL A 195 12.18 3.02 10.54
N TYR A 196 12.03 4.06 9.74
CA TYR A 196 12.40 4.05 8.33
C TYR A 196 13.72 4.80 8.11
N PRO A 197 14.75 4.15 7.55
CA PRO A 197 16.07 4.75 7.43
C PRO A 197 16.13 5.81 6.32
N GLY A 198 16.94 6.85 6.54
CA GLY A 198 17.25 7.89 5.55
C GLY A 198 16.06 8.73 5.09
N VAL A 199 15.01 8.84 5.92
CA VAL A 199 13.86 9.70 5.67
C VAL A 199 13.60 10.60 6.89
N ASP A 200 12.98 11.75 6.63
CA ASP A 200 12.71 12.80 7.61
C ASP A 200 11.19 12.93 7.88
N HIS A 201 10.83 13.81 8.81
CA HIS A 201 9.47 14.13 9.19
C HIS A 201 8.60 14.49 7.98
N GLY A 202 7.39 13.93 7.92
CA GLY A 202 6.50 14.15 6.79
C GLY A 202 6.83 13.31 5.56
N PHE A 203 7.57 12.19 5.69
CA PHE A 203 7.95 11.33 4.56
C PHE A 203 6.76 10.82 3.72
N SER A 204 5.55 10.76 4.28
CA SER A 204 4.32 10.35 3.56
C SER A 204 3.55 11.52 2.95
N ARG A 205 3.96 12.77 3.21
CA ARG A 205 3.26 13.98 2.74
C ARG A 205 3.54 14.24 1.27
N THR A 206 2.66 13.76 0.40
CA THR A 206 2.75 13.94 -1.05
C THR A 206 2.89 15.40 -1.44
N GLY A 207 3.80 15.70 -2.38
CA GLY A 207 4.05 17.06 -2.86
C GLY A 207 4.98 17.91 -1.98
N SER A 208 5.43 17.39 -0.84
CA SER A 208 6.46 18.04 -0.02
C SER A 208 7.88 17.60 -0.41
N SER A 209 8.90 18.39 -0.05
CA SER A 209 10.31 18.05 -0.27
C SER A 209 10.78 16.80 0.50
N HIS A 210 10.10 16.45 1.59
CA HIS A 210 10.40 15.27 2.40
C HIS A 210 9.69 14.01 1.89
N PHE A 211 8.79 14.11 0.90
CA PHE A 211 8.04 12.97 0.39
C PHE A 211 8.99 11.89 -0.15
N HIS A 212 8.92 10.70 0.43
CA HIS A 212 9.70 9.55 0.00
C HIS A 212 8.77 8.39 -0.39
N ARG A 213 8.51 8.26 -1.70
CA ARG A 213 7.45 7.40 -2.25
C ARG A 213 7.51 5.95 -1.76
N THR A 214 8.67 5.31 -1.85
CA THR A 214 8.80 3.88 -1.49
C THR A 214 8.56 3.64 0.00
N THR A 215 8.97 4.58 0.86
CA THR A 215 8.73 4.52 2.31
C THR A 215 7.27 4.80 2.63
N ALA A 216 6.67 5.79 1.99
CA ALA A 216 5.25 6.11 2.12
C ALA A 216 4.37 4.92 1.71
N ASP A 217 4.66 4.30 0.56
CA ASP A 217 3.94 3.12 0.06
C ASP A 217 4.06 1.93 1.02
N LEU A 218 5.25 1.69 1.60
CA LEU A 218 5.48 0.60 2.56
C LEU A 218 4.78 0.87 3.91
N ALA A 219 4.81 2.11 4.40
CA ALA A 219 4.10 2.50 5.60
C ALA A 219 2.58 2.36 5.42
N HIS A 220 2.04 2.84 4.30
CA HIS A 220 0.62 2.68 3.94
C HIS A 220 0.21 1.21 3.89
N GLN A 221 1.00 0.36 3.25
CA GLN A 221 0.75 -1.08 3.21
C GLN A 221 0.68 -1.70 4.61
N ARG A 222 1.58 -1.30 5.53
CA ARG A 222 1.56 -1.77 6.93
C ARG A 222 0.35 -1.26 7.68
N SER A 223 -0.04 0.01 7.46
CA SER A 223 -1.25 0.58 8.07
C SER A 223 -2.52 -0.14 7.62
N ILE A 224 -2.68 -0.35 6.31
CA ILE A 224 -3.81 -1.09 5.75
C ILE A 224 -3.84 -2.52 6.24
N SER A 225 -2.68 -3.16 6.41
CA SER A 225 -2.59 -4.49 7.02
C SER A 225 -3.18 -4.55 8.43
N LEU A 226 -2.82 -3.59 9.28
CA LEU A 226 -3.38 -3.49 10.62
C LEU A 226 -4.89 -3.20 10.60
N PHE A 227 -5.33 -2.26 9.76
CA PHE A 227 -6.74 -1.92 9.62
C PHE A 227 -7.58 -3.10 9.12
N ARG A 228 -7.16 -3.78 8.05
CA ARG A 228 -7.87 -4.95 7.51
C ARG A 228 -7.97 -6.06 8.55
N LYS A 229 -6.87 -6.42 9.22
CA LYS A 229 -6.88 -7.44 10.28
C LYS A 229 -7.80 -7.06 11.45
N SER A 230 -7.86 -5.79 11.81
CA SER A 230 -8.58 -5.33 13.01
C SER A 230 -10.07 -5.09 12.76
N MET A 231 -10.42 -4.57 11.58
CA MET A 231 -11.76 -4.06 11.26
C MET A 231 -12.29 -4.39 9.86
N GLY A 232 -11.51 -5.04 9.00
CA GLY A 232 -11.84 -5.22 7.59
C GLY A 232 -11.69 -3.90 6.79
N PRO A 233 -12.31 -3.76 5.61
CA PRO A 233 -12.99 -4.83 4.88
C PRO A 233 -12.00 -5.89 4.39
N HIS A 234 -12.47 -7.13 4.26
CA HIS A 234 -11.69 -8.24 3.72
C HIS A 234 -12.12 -8.49 2.28
N TYR A 235 -11.13 -8.51 1.38
CA TYR A 235 -11.34 -8.81 -0.04
C TYR A 235 -10.70 -10.15 -0.37
N ASP A 236 -11.34 -10.92 -1.24
CA ASP A 236 -10.72 -12.12 -1.80
C ASP A 236 -9.78 -11.72 -2.93
N PHE A 237 -8.53 -11.40 -2.59
CA PHE A 237 -7.53 -11.01 -3.59
C PHE A 237 -7.20 -12.14 -4.57
N SER A 238 -7.40 -13.40 -4.19
CA SER A 238 -7.19 -14.52 -5.11
C SER A 238 -8.28 -14.52 -6.19
N ASP A 239 -9.55 -14.40 -5.80
CA ASP A 239 -10.66 -14.33 -6.75
C ASP A 239 -10.55 -13.10 -7.67
N LEU A 240 -10.21 -11.93 -7.11
CA LEU A 240 -10.00 -10.71 -7.90
C LEU A 240 -8.87 -10.88 -8.94
N TRP A 241 -7.76 -11.52 -8.55
CA TRP A 241 -6.64 -11.79 -9.45
C TRP A 241 -6.99 -12.85 -10.50
N ASP A 242 -7.61 -13.96 -10.11
CA ASP A 242 -8.02 -15.01 -11.02
C ASP A 242 -9.02 -14.47 -12.07
N LYS A 243 -9.91 -13.58 -11.65
CA LYS A 243 -10.84 -12.90 -12.56
C LYS A 243 -10.13 -11.97 -13.53
N HIS A 244 -9.12 -11.23 -13.07
CA HIS A 244 -8.30 -10.39 -13.93
C HIS A 244 -7.59 -11.24 -15.01
N CYS A 245 -6.92 -12.32 -14.60
CA CYS A 245 -6.27 -13.28 -15.50
C CYS A 245 -7.25 -13.95 -16.48
N GLU A 246 -8.46 -14.28 -16.04
CA GLU A 246 -9.51 -14.80 -16.93
C GLU A 246 -9.84 -13.80 -18.04
N TYR A 247 -9.89 -12.50 -17.74
CA TYR A 247 -10.11 -11.48 -18.76
C TYR A 247 -8.93 -11.33 -19.72
N GLU A 248 -7.70 -11.37 -19.22
CA GLU A 248 -6.51 -11.22 -20.06
C GLU A 248 -6.24 -12.43 -20.97
N PHE A 249 -6.32 -13.64 -20.42
CA PHE A 249 -5.85 -14.86 -21.09
C PHE A 249 -6.98 -15.76 -21.58
N GLY A 250 -8.09 -15.82 -20.82
CA GLY A 250 -9.22 -16.70 -21.12
C GLY A 250 -10.17 -16.08 -22.15
N THR A 251 -10.84 -15.01 -21.76
CA THR A 251 -11.84 -14.30 -22.60
C THR A 251 -11.20 -13.26 -23.54
N ARG A 252 -10.00 -12.78 -23.21
CA ARG A 252 -9.23 -11.78 -23.98
C ARG A 252 -10.00 -10.47 -24.17
N ASP A 253 -10.66 -10.00 -23.12
CA ASP A 253 -11.49 -8.80 -23.11
C ASP A 253 -10.76 -7.63 -22.42
N VAL A 254 -10.26 -6.71 -23.23
CA VAL A 254 -9.52 -5.51 -22.77
C VAL A 254 -10.39 -4.64 -21.85
N ASP A 255 -11.66 -4.45 -22.18
CA ASP A 255 -12.53 -3.54 -21.41
C ASP A 255 -12.87 -4.15 -20.05
N ALA A 256 -13.12 -5.46 -20.01
CA ALA A 256 -13.33 -6.19 -18.76
C ALA A 256 -12.06 -6.22 -17.89
N THR A 257 -10.87 -6.44 -18.48
CA THR A 257 -9.58 -6.33 -17.77
C THR A 257 -9.42 -4.94 -17.14
N MET A 258 -9.56 -3.86 -17.93
CA MET A 258 -9.39 -2.49 -17.42
C MET A 258 -10.42 -2.14 -16.32
N ALA A 259 -11.62 -2.72 -16.37
CA ALA A 259 -12.66 -2.48 -15.37
C ALA A 259 -12.29 -3.01 -13.97
N THR A 260 -11.44 -4.03 -13.88
CA THR A 260 -10.94 -4.59 -12.61
C THR A 260 -9.90 -3.69 -11.92
N MET A 261 -9.35 -2.72 -12.63
CA MET A 261 -8.26 -1.89 -12.14
C MET A 261 -8.75 -0.55 -11.57
N VAL A 262 -7.92 0.11 -10.76
CA VAL A 262 -8.12 1.48 -10.26
C VAL A 262 -8.12 2.50 -11.40
N SER A 263 -8.45 3.77 -11.12
CA SER A 263 -8.48 4.84 -12.12
C SER A 263 -7.10 5.27 -12.63
N GLU A 264 -6.04 5.04 -11.85
CA GLU A 264 -4.66 5.32 -12.25
C GLU A 264 -3.78 4.07 -12.07
N PRO A 265 -4.01 3.01 -12.86
CA PRO A 265 -3.31 1.74 -12.71
C PRO A 265 -1.96 1.76 -13.42
N TYR A 266 -1.09 0.79 -13.14
CA TYR A 266 0.04 0.54 -14.03
C TYR A 266 0.49 -0.92 -14.02
N VAL A 267 1.11 -1.34 -15.12
CA VAL A 267 1.78 -2.63 -15.24
C VAL A 267 3.23 -2.39 -15.65
N ASN A 268 4.14 -3.14 -15.04
CA ASN A 268 5.55 -3.11 -15.40
C ASN A 268 6.09 -4.54 -15.53
N HIS A 269 6.36 -4.93 -16.77
CA HIS A 269 7.16 -6.09 -17.10
C HIS A 269 8.64 -5.76 -16.91
N ILE A 270 9.19 -6.17 -15.77
CA ILE A 270 10.49 -5.69 -15.29
C ILE A 270 11.64 -5.99 -16.26
N PRO A 271 11.75 -7.18 -16.87
CA PRO A 271 12.91 -7.51 -17.70
C PRO A 271 12.98 -6.73 -19.01
N THR A 272 11.86 -6.25 -19.54
CA THR A 272 11.77 -5.54 -20.83
C THR A 272 11.28 -4.12 -20.71
N MET A 273 10.93 -3.66 -19.50
CA MET A 273 10.37 -2.34 -19.20
C MET A 273 9.12 -2.02 -20.05
N THR A 274 8.31 -3.04 -20.37
CA THR A 274 7.06 -2.86 -21.11
C THR A 274 5.86 -2.77 -20.17
N GLY A 275 4.76 -2.21 -20.65
CA GLY A 275 3.55 -2.00 -19.87
C GLY A 275 2.91 -0.66 -20.19
N GLY A 276 2.23 -0.08 -19.20
CA GLY A 276 1.57 1.22 -19.32
C GLY A 276 1.22 1.80 -17.95
N VAL A 277 1.06 3.12 -17.90
CA VAL A 277 0.71 3.88 -16.68
C VAL A 277 -0.53 4.72 -16.95
N GLY A 278 -1.47 4.70 -16.02
CA GLY A 278 -2.78 5.34 -16.18
C GLY A 278 -3.69 4.56 -17.13
N GLN A 279 -4.98 4.87 -17.09
CA GLN A 279 -6.01 4.14 -17.84
C GLN A 279 -5.79 4.18 -19.36
N ILE A 280 -5.35 5.32 -19.90
CA ILE A 280 -5.23 5.51 -21.35
C ILE A 280 -4.08 4.68 -21.92
N ASP A 281 -2.87 4.83 -21.39
CA ASP A 281 -1.70 4.15 -21.93
C ASP A 281 -1.72 2.65 -21.61
N LEU A 282 -2.20 2.25 -20.42
CA LEU A 282 -2.33 0.84 -20.09
C LEU A 282 -3.39 0.14 -20.96
N LYS A 283 -4.55 0.76 -21.19
CA LYS A 283 -5.55 0.20 -22.11
C LYS A 283 -4.99 0.05 -23.53
N ARG A 284 -4.26 1.06 -24.03
CA ARG A 284 -3.61 0.99 -25.33
C ARG A 284 -2.61 -0.16 -25.39
N PHE A 285 -1.80 -0.34 -24.34
CA PHE A 285 -0.86 -1.44 -24.22
C PHE A 285 -1.58 -2.79 -24.25
N TYR A 286 -2.61 -3.00 -23.42
CA TYR A 286 -3.39 -4.24 -23.42
C TYR A 286 -4.05 -4.53 -24.77
N GLN A 287 -4.63 -3.51 -25.41
CA GLN A 287 -5.36 -3.65 -26.67
C GLN A 287 -4.46 -4.01 -27.86
N HIS A 288 -3.21 -3.55 -27.88
CA HIS A 288 -2.37 -3.65 -29.07
C HIS A 288 -1.12 -4.50 -28.89
N HIS A 289 -0.61 -4.63 -27.66
CA HIS A 289 0.70 -5.20 -27.38
C HIS A 289 0.68 -6.37 -26.40
N PHE A 290 -0.41 -6.63 -25.67
CA PHE A 290 -0.45 -7.72 -24.69
C PHE A 290 -1.50 -8.77 -25.04
N ILE A 291 -2.79 -8.50 -24.79
CA ILE A 291 -3.88 -9.48 -24.88
C ILE A 291 -3.97 -10.19 -26.26
N PRO A 292 -3.96 -9.48 -27.40
CA PRO A 292 -3.96 -10.14 -28.71
C PRO A 292 -2.58 -10.65 -29.15
N LYS A 293 -1.50 -10.26 -28.45
CA LYS A 293 -0.10 -10.60 -28.74
C LYS A 293 0.44 -11.71 -27.83
N THR A 294 -0.45 -12.42 -27.16
CA THR A 294 -0.14 -13.64 -26.40
C THR A 294 -0.50 -14.87 -27.26
N PRO A 295 0.43 -15.82 -27.47
CA PRO A 295 0.18 -17.03 -28.26
C PRO A 295 -1.10 -17.78 -27.85
N LYS A 296 -1.66 -18.55 -28.78
CA LYS A 296 -2.92 -19.29 -28.53
C LYS A 296 -2.71 -20.49 -27.60
N ASP A 297 -1.51 -21.06 -27.60
CA ASP A 297 -1.13 -22.20 -26.76
C ASP A 297 -0.52 -21.77 -25.42
N THR A 298 -0.66 -20.50 -25.06
CA THR A 298 -0.22 -19.98 -23.76
C THR A 298 -0.94 -20.71 -22.63
N MET A 299 -0.17 -21.17 -21.66
CA MET A 299 -0.64 -21.85 -20.47
C MET A 299 0.06 -21.28 -19.24
N LEU A 300 -0.70 -21.11 -18.17
CA LEU A 300 -0.21 -20.73 -16.85
C LEU A 300 -0.30 -21.95 -15.95
N ILE A 301 0.83 -22.41 -15.41
CA ILE A 301 0.87 -23.50 -14.42
C ILE A 301 1.16 -22.85 -13.06
N PRO A 302 0.17 -22.77 -12.14
CA PRO A 302 0.41 -22.23 -10.81
C PRO A 302 1.43 -23.07 -10.03
N VAL A 303 2.37 -22.40 -9.36
CA VAL A 303 3.40 -23.03 -8.52
C VAL A 303 3.14 -22.70 -7.05
N SER A 304 3.02 -21.41 -6.73
CA SER A 304 2.74 -20.95 -5.37
C SER A 304 2.01 -19.60 -5.39
N ARG A 305 1.26 -19.31 -4.32
CA ARG A 305 0.57 -18.04 -4.15
C ARG A 305 0.64 -17.58 -2.69
N THR A 306 1.09 -16.35 -2.48
CA THR A 306 1.12 -15.70 -1.16
C THR A 306 0.20 -14.50 -1.16
N VAL A 307 -0.79 -14.50 -0.27
CA VAL A 307 -1.78 -13.41 -0.15
C VAL A 307 -1.51 -12.64 1.14
N GLY A 308 -1.24 -11.35 1.00
CA GLY A 308 -1.14 -10.39 2.10
C GLY A 308 -2.31 -9.39 2.09
N GLU A 309 -2.29 -8.45 3.02
CA GLU A 309 -3.35 -7.45 3.21
C GLU A 309 -3.26 -6.30 2.18
N GLY A 310 -3.50 -6.59 0.90
CA GLY A 310 -3.44 -5.62 -0.21
C GLY A 310 -2.35 -5.91 -1.24
N ILE A 311 -1.71 -7.06 -1.12
CA ILE A 311 -0.71 -7.53 -2.08
C ILE A 311 -0.87 -9.04 -2.27
N LEU A 312 -0.69 -9.50 -3.50
CA LEU A 312 -0.63 -10.91 -3.86
C LEU A 312 0.67 -11.15 -4.62
N VAL A 313 1.38 -12.22 -4.27
CA VAL A 313 2.53 -12.71 -5.03
C VAL A 313 2.15 -14.05 -5.62
N ASP A 314 2.08 -14.12 -6.94
CA ASP A 314 1.73 -15.33 -7.70
C ASP A 314 2.96 -15.82 -8.46
N GLU A 315 3.35 -17.05 -8.21
CA GLU A 315 4.43 -17.74 -8.91
C GLU A 315 3.82 -18.80 -9.82
N MET A 316 4.19 -18.75 -11.10
CA MET A 316 3.65 -19.65 -12.11
C MET A 316 4.70 -19.96 -13.18
N VAL A 317 4.55 -21.09 -13.87
CA VAL A 317 5.27 -21.32 -15.12
C VAL A 317 4.44 -20.77 -16.26
N PHE A 318 5.00 -19.82 -16.99
CA PHE A 318 4.42 -19.25 -18.20
C PHE A 318 4.95 -20.04 -19.41
N CYS A 319 4.08 -20.79 -20.08
CA CYS A 319 4.45 -21.64 -21.20
C CYS A 319 3.80 -21.16 -22.49
N PHE A 320 4.55 -21.10 -23.60
CA PHE A 320 4.01 -20.72 -24.92
C PHE A 320 4.92 -21.18 -26.05
N THR A 321 4.40 -21.32 -27.27
CA THR A 321 5.23 -21.42 -28.48
C THR A 321 5.42 -20.03 -29.08
N HIS A 322 6.65 -19.64 -29.40
CA HIS A 322 6.94 -18.35 -30.04
C HIS A 322 6.61 -18.38 -31.54
N ASP A 323 5.31 -18.48 -31.86
CA ASP A 323 4.75 -18.59 -33.22
C ASP A 323 4.18 -17.27 -33.77
N ILE A 324 4.06 -16.26 -32.92
CA ILE A 324 3.73 -14.87 -33.23
C ILE A 324 4.76 -13.93 -32.58
N GLU A 325 4.79 -12.68 -33.02
CA GLU A 325 5.55 -11.63 -32.37
C GLU A 325 4.92 -11.29 -31.01
N ILE A 326 5.76 -11.27 -29.96
CA ILE A 326 5.36 -11.03 -28.55
C ILE A 326 6.10 -9.78 -28.05
N ASP A 327 5.71 -8.61 -28.54
CA ASP A 327 6.43 -7.34 -28.33
C ASP A 327 6.72 -7.01 -26.86
N TRP A 328 5.83 -7.41 -25.95
CA TRP A 328 5.96 -7.11 -24.53
C TRP A 328 7.07 -7.93 -23.84
N MET A 329 7.37 -9.14 -24.32
CA MET A 329 8.39 -10.03 -23.76
C MET A 329 9.64 -10.14 -24.64
N LEU A 330 9.48 -10.04 -25.95
CA LEU A 330 10.52 -10.23 -26.97
C LEU A 330 10.46 -9.10 -28.02
N PRO A 331 10.63 -7.83 -27.61
CA PRO A 331 10.46 -6.68 -28.51
C PRO A 331 11.38 -6.77 -29.74
N GLY A 332 10.78 -6.74 -30.93
CA GLY A 332 11.49 -6.77 -32.21
C GLY A 332 12.02 -8.14 -32.64
N ILE A 333 11.70 -9.22 -31.91
CA ILE A 333 12.11 -10.57 -32.28
C ILE A 333 11.01 -11.26 -33.08
N GLN A 334 11.36 -11.76 -34.26
CA GLN A 334 10.44 -12.52 -35.11
C GLN A 334 10.14 -13.91 -34.53
N PRO A 335 8.97 -14.50 -34.84
CA PRO A 335 8.60 -15.85 -34.39
C PRO A 335 9.70 -16.87 -34.68
N THR A 336 10.13 -17.60 -33.65
CA THR A 336 11.18 -18.63 -33.76
C THR A 336 10.61 -20.04 -33.85
N GLY A 337 9.31 -20.22 -33.55
CA GLY A 337 8.63 -21.51 -33.49
C GLY A 337 9.07 -22.40 -32.32
N LYS A 338 9.91 -21.89 -31.41
CA LYS A 338 10.41 -22.65 -30.26
C LYS A 338 9.46 -22.54 -29.07
N ARG A 339 9.38 -23.63 -28.30
CA ARG A 339 8.67 -23.66 -27.02
C ARG A 339 9.47 -22.89 -25.98
N VAL A 340 8.77 -22.09 -25.20
CA VAL A 340 9.28 -21.42 -24.01
C VAL A 340 8.50 -21.90 -22.80
N GLU A 341 9.21 -22.20 -21.73
CA GLU A 341 8.67 -22.43 -20.39
C GLU A 341 9.56 -21.66 -19.42
N ILE A 342 8.99 -20.67 -18.74
CA ILE A 342 9.76 -19.78 -17.87
C ILE A 342 9.03 -19.56 -16.53
N PRO A 343 9.71 -19.64 -15.38
CA PRO A 343 9.13 -19.19 -14.12
C PRO A 343 8.88 -17.69 -14.19
N LEU A 344 7.66 -17.30 -13.86
CA LEU A 344 7.19 -15.93 -13.85
C LEU A 344 6.60 -15.64 -12.47
N VAL A 345 6.95 -14.48 -11.92
CA VAL A 345 6.41 -13.99 -10.65
C VAL A 345 5.65 -12.69 -10.90
N ALA A 346 4.37 -12.68 -10.56
CA ALA A 346 3.53 -11.49 -10.55
C ALA A 346 3.39 -10.97 -9.12
N ILE A 347 3.77 -9.72 -8.89
CA ILE A 347 3.53 -8.99 -7.64
C ILE A 347 2.40 -7.99 -7.91
N VAL A 348 1.22 -8.31 -7.40
CA VAL A 348 -0.03 -7.58 -7.67
C VAL A 348 -0.42 -6.81 -6.41
N LYS A 349 -0.56 -5.49 -6.53
CA LYS A 349 -1.08 -4.65 -5.45
C LYS A 349 -2.53 -4.29 -5.70
N PHE A 350 -3.30 -4.19 -4.64
CA PHE A 350 -4.72 -3.83 -4.67
C PHE A 350 -4.96 -2.51 -3.92
N ARG A 351 -6.02 -1.81 -4.32
CA ARG A 351 -6.63 -0.72 -3.56
C ARG A 351 -8.11 -1.01 -3.46
N GLY A 352 -8.59 -1.29 -2.25
CA GLY A 352 -9.92 -1.83 -2.05
C GLY A 352 -10.13 -3.14 -2.83
N ASP A 353 -11.20 -3.19 -3.63
CA ASP A 353 -11.59 -4.33 -4.47
C ASP A 353 -10.99 -4.30 -5.89
N LYS A 354 -10.01 -3.43 -6.15
CA LYS A 354 -9.43 -3.22 -7.48
C LYS A 354 -7.93 -3.41 -7.52
N LEU A 355 -7.42 -3.87 -8.66
CA LEU A 355 -6.00 -3.96 -8.92
C LEU A 355 -5.42 -2.55 -9.11
N HIS A 356 -4.38 -2.23 -8.35
CA HIS A 356 -3.65 -0.98 -8.47
C HIS A 356 -2.49 -1.11 -9.45
N ASN A 357 -1.64 -2.12 -9.26
CA ASN A 357 -0.51 -2.33 -10.16
C ASN A 357 -0.01 -3.76 -10.17
N GLU A 358 0.77 -4.07 -11.19
CA GLU A 358 1.46 -5.35 -11.36
C GLU A 358 2.94 -5.10 -11.65
N HIS A 359 3.81 -5.82 -10.95
CA HIS A 359 5.20 -5.99 -11.33
C HIS A 359 5.41 -7.45 -11.71
N ILE A 360 5.81 -7.68 -12.95
CA ILE A 360 5.94 -9.02 -13.51
C ILE A 360 7.42 -9.29 -13.80
N TYR A 361 7.93 -10.35 -13.21
CA TYR A 361 9.34 -10.75 -13.27
C TYR A 361 9.48 -12.09 -13.97
N TRP A 362 10.55 -12.24 -14.75
CA TRP A 362 11.04 -13.50 -15.28
C TRP A 362 12.53 -13.37 -15.62
N ASP A 363 13.22 -14.48 -15.88
CA ASP A 363 14.60 -14.45 -16.36
C ASP A 363 14.66 -14.34 -17.89
N GLN A 364 14.92 -13.13 -18.39
CA GLN A 364 15.03 -12.88 -19.82
C GLN A 364 16.17 -13.65 -20.49
N ALA A 365 17.28 -13.91 -19.77
CA ALA A 365 18.41 -14.63 -20.35
C ALA A 365 18.02 -16.09 -20.67
N SER A 366 17.30 -16.75 -19.76
CA SER A 366 16.77 -18.09 -20.00
C SER A 366 15.76 -18.12 -21.14
N VAL A 367 14.89 -17.10 -21.27
CA VAL A 367 13.99 -16.99 -22.43
C VAL A 367 14.79 -16.89 -23.74
N LEU A 368 15.80 -16.01 -23.80
CA LEU A 368 16.65 -15.81 -24.99
C LEU A 368 17.43 -17.08 -25.39
N VAL A 369 17.89 -17.87 -24.41
CA VAL A 369 18.49 -19.19 -24.66
C VAL A 369 17.48 -20.14 -25.29
N GLN A 370 16.28 -20.25 -24.71
CA GLN A 370 15.22 -21.15 -25.19
C GLN A 370 14.82 -20.84 -26.63
N ILE A 371 14.73 -19.55 -27.00
CA ILE A 371 14.43 -19.15 -28.38
C ILE A 371 15.66 -19.19 -29.32
N GLY A 372 16.86 -19.43 -28.80
CA GLY A 372 18.11 -19.58 -29.57
C GLY A 372 18.78 -18.28 -29.99
N LEU A 373 18.53 -17.17 -29.28
CA LEU A 373 19.22 -15.90 -29.51
C LEU A 373 20.41 -15.68 -28.59
N LEU A 374 20.54 -16.49 -27.53
CA LEU A 374 21.67 -16.48 -26.62
C LEU A 374 22.28 -17.87 -26.54
N ASP A 375 23.58 -17.97 -26.81
CA ASP A 375 24.35 -19.18 -26.57
C ASP A 375 24.72 -19.23 -25.08
N PRO A 376 24.26 -20.23 -24.31
CA PRO A 376 24.58 -20.33 -22.89
C PRO A 376 26.05 -20.73 -22.62
N ALA A 377 26.82 -21.12 -23.63
CA ALA A 377 28.20 -21.57 -23.45
C ALA A 377 29.07 -20.50 -22.75
N GLY A 378 29.58 -20.85 -21.57
CA GLY A 378 30.43 -19.96 -20.76
C GLY A 378 29.66 -18.90 -19.95
N LEU A 379 28.33 -18.91 -19.97
CA LEU A 379 27.48 -18.01 -19.20
C LEU A 379 26.80 -18.76 -18.04
N PRO A 380 26.55 -18.10 -16.89
CA PRO A 380 25.85 -18.69 -15.76
C PRO A 380 24.32 -18.65 -15.97
N ILE A 381 23.83 -19.26 -17.05
CA ILE A 381 22.42 -19.23 -17.45
C ILE A 381 21.89 -20.66 -17.53
N ALA A 382 20.72 -20.90 -16.92
CA ALA A 382 20.12 -22.22 -16.87
C ALA A 382 19.32 -22.57 -18.14
N GLY A 383 18.53 -21.65 -18.70
CA GLY A 383 17.62 -21.96 -19.80
C GLY A 383 16.32 -22.58 -19.31
N ILE A 384 15.81 -23.60 -20.01
CA ILE A 384 14.55 -24.28 -19.63
C ILE A 384 14.71 -25.15 -18.37
N GLU A 385 15.94 -25.54 -18.08
CA GLU A 385 16.34 -26.35 -16.94
C GLU A 385 15.97 -25.69 -15.60
N ALA A 386 15.93 -24.35 -15.54
CA ALA A 386 15.43 -23.62 -14.38
C ALA A 386 13.97 -23.96 -14.07
N THR A 387 13.11 -24.01 -15.11
CA THR A 387 11.71 -24.39 -14.99
C THR A 387 11.55 -25.82 -14.51
N HIS A 388 12.30 -26.74 -15.12
CA HIS A 388 12.24 -28.14 -14.71
C HIS A 388 12.67 -28.32 -13.25
N LYS A 389 13.74 -27.64 -12.82
CA LYS A 389 14.22 -27.70 -11.43
C LYS A 389 13.24 -27.08 -10.43
N LEU A 390 12.50 -26.04 -10.83
CA LEU A 390 11.43 -25.46 -10.01
C LEU A 390 10.32 -26.49 -9.76
N LEU A 391 9.92 -27.24 -10.80
CA LEU A 391 8.83 -28.23 -10.72
C LEU A 391 9.25 -29.57 -10.11
N ASP A 392 10.53 -29.95 -10.24
CA ASP A 392 11.07 -31.20 -9.71
C ASP A 392 12.35 -30.97 -8.90
N ALA A 393 12.19 -30.99 -7.57
CA ALA A 393 13.29 -30.84 -6.64
C ALA A 393 14.36 -31.95 -6.74
N GLN A 394 14.05 -33.11 -7.34
CA GLN A 394 14.98 -34.24 -7.49
C GLN A 394 16.01 -34.04 -8.61
N LEU A 395 15.79 -33.10 -9.53
CA LEU A 395 16.77 -32.81 -10.59
C LEU A 395 18.09 -32.30 -10.00
N PRO A 396 19.26 -32.57 -10.61
CA PRO A 396 20.54 -32.15 -10.05
C PRO A 396 20.66 -30.64 -9.85
N SER A 397 21.16 -30.22 -8.68
CA SER A 397 21.57 -28.84 -8.42
C SER A 397 23.04 -28.62 -8.78
N ASN A 398 23.46 -27.35 -8.84
CA ASN A 398 24.87 -26.92 -8.89
C ASN A 398 25.64 -27.31 -10.17
N GLN A 399 24.96 -27.70 -11.24
CA GLN A 399 25.61 -28.04 -12.51
C GLN A 399 26.38 -26.87 -13.15
N LEU A 400 25.96 -25.62 -12.86
CA LEU A 400 26.67 -24.41 -13.29
C LEU A 400 27.86 -24.05 -12.39
N MET A 401 28.01 -24.69 -11.23
CA MET A 401 29.12 -24.48 -10.32
C MET A 401 30.25 -25.47 -10.62
N GLY A 402 31.19 -25.11 -11.49
CA GLY A 402 32.27 -26.01 -11.93
C GLY A 402 33.15 -26.58 -10.81
N LYS A 403 33.17 -25.96 -9.62
CA LYS A 403 33.90 -26.44 -8.44
C LYS A 403 33.04 -27.21 -7.44
N TRP A 404 31.75 -27.45 -7.74
CA TRP A 404 30.85 -28.12 -6.80
C TRP A 404 31.38 -29.50 -6.39
N THR A 405 31.95 -30.25 -7.33
CA THR A 405 32.55 -31.58 -7.07
C THR A 405 33.81 -31.54 -6.20
N GLU A 406 34.45 -30.38 -6.06
CA GLU A 406 35.60 -30.19 -5.16
C GLU A 406 35.17 -29.99 -3.71
N SER A 407 33.88 -29.74 -3.47
CA SER A 407 33.32 -29.61 -2.13
C SER A 407 33.18 -31.00 -1.51
N GLY A 408 33.93 -31.28 -0.44
CA GLY A 408 33.76 -32.51 0.33
C GLY A 408 32.38 -32.54 1.00
N ASN A 409 31.74 -33.70 1.02
CA ASN A 409 30.69 -33.97 1.99
C ASN A 409 31.42 -34.15 3.33
N GLY A 410 31.38 -33.13 4.19
CA GLY A 410 32.04 -33.15 5.50
C GLY A 410 31.74 -34.40 6.31
#